data_AF-A0A380DXE3-F1
#
_entry.id   AF-A0A380DXE3-F1
#
_cell.length_a   1.000
_cell.length_b   1.000
_cell.length_c   1.000
_cell.angle_alpha   90.00
_cell.angle_beta   90.00
_cell.angle_gamma   90.00
#
_symmetry.space_group_name_H-M   'P 1'
#
loop_
_entity.id
_entity.type
_entity.pdbx_description
1 polymer ?
#
loop_
_entity_poly.entity_id
_entity_poly.type
_entity_poly.pdbx_seq_one_letter_code
_entity_poly.pdbx_strand_id
1 'polypeptide(L)' 'MKTVSQLIDMKQKQTKISMVTAYDFPSAKQVEAAGIDMILVGDSLV' A
#
# COMPACT_ATOMS: atom_id res chain seq x y z
N MET A 1 -0.15 -7.13 -1.31
CA MET A 1 0.25 -5.98 -2.15
C MET A 1 -0.38 -6.10 -3.54
N LYS A 2 -0.89 -5.00 -4.09
CA LYS A 2 -1.50 -4.97 -5.43
C LYS A 2 -0.48 -4.57 -6.50
N THR A 3 -0.64 -5.10 -7.71
CA THR A 3 0.14 -4.66 -8.88
C THR A 3 -0.44 -3.37 -9.48
N VAL A 4 0.33 -2.69 -10.33
CA VAL A 4 -0.14 -1.47 -11.02
C VAL A 4 -1.42 -1.71 -11.80
N SER A 5 -1.53 -2.84 -12.53
CA SER A 5 -2.73 -3.19 -13.28
C SER A 5 -3.96 -3.33 -12.37
N GLN A 6 -3.80 -3.96 -11.20
CA GLN A 6 -4.89 -4.10 -10.23
C GLN A 6 -5.35 -2.75 -9.66
N LEU A 7 -4.42 -1.82 -9.43
CA LEU A 7 -4.75 -0.47 -8.95
C LEU A 7 -5.48 0.36 -10.00
N ILE A 8 -5.10 0.22 -11.29
CA ILE A 8 -5.81 0.84 -12.41
C ILE A 8 -7.25 0.32 -12.47
N ASP A 9 -7.45 -1.00 -12.35
CA ASP A 9 -8.78 -1.60 -12.33
C ASP A 9 -9.61 -1.12 -11.13
N MET A 10 -9.00 -1.00 -9.95
CA MET A 10 -9.68 -0.47 -8.75
C MET A 10 -10.12 0.97 -8.95
N LYS A 11 -9.28 1.81 -9.57
CA LYS A 11 -9.63 3.19 -9.93
C LYS A 11 -10.81 3.25 -10.89
N GLN A 12 -10.82 2.43 -11.94
CA GLN A 12 -11.93 2.36 -12.91
C GLN A 12 -13.24 1.92 -12.25
N LYS A 13 -13.16 0.98 -11.31
CA LYS A 13 -14.30 0.46 -10.54
C LYS A 13 -14.70 1.34 -9.35
N GLN A 14 -14.06 2.51 -9.19
CA GLN A 14 -14.23 3.41 -8.05
C GLN A 14 -14.05 2.73 -6.67
N THR A 15 -13.30 1.62 -6.64
CA THR A 15 -12.93 0.93 -5.42
C THR A 15 -11.82 1.74 -4.73
N LYS A 16 -12.00 2.04 -3.44
CA LYS A 16 -11.01 2.79 -2.67
C LYS A 16 -9.72 1.97 -2.55
N ILE A 17 -8.58 2.65 -2.65
CA ILE A 17 -7.24 2.08 -2.53
C ILE A 17 -6.70 2.48 -1.15
N SER A 18 -6.27 1.51 -0.37
CA SER A 18 -5.64 1.72 0.94
C SER A 18 -4.12 1.85 0.80
N MET A 19 -3.52 2.83 1.47
CA MET A 19 -2.08 3.07 1.44
C MET A 19 -1.58 3.44 2.84
N VAL A 20 -0.44 2.86 3.23
CA VAL A 20 0.22 3.14 4.52
C VAL A 20 1.72 3.35 4.28
N THR A 21 2.35 4.24 5.07
CA THR A 21 3.80 4.38 5.05
C THR A 21 4.46 3.35 5.95
N ALA A 22 5.56 2.74 5.47
CA ALA A 22 6.39 1.84 6.28
C ALA A 22 7.84 1.99 5.86
N TYR A 23 8.75 2.00 6.83
CA TYR A 23 10.16 2.33 6.64
C TYR A 23 11.11 1.22 7.08
N ASP A 24 10.59 0.22 7.80
CA ASP A 24 11.35 -0.93 8.27
C ASP A 24 10.61 -2.25 7.96
N PHE A 25 11.36 -3.35 8.05
CA PHE A 25 10.85 -4.69 7.76
C PHE A 25 9.70 -5.12 8.68
N PRO A 26 9.78 -4.93 10.02
CA PRO A 26 8.67 -5.33 10.91
C PRO A 26 7.36 -4.61 10.58
N SER A 27 7.40 -3.31 10.32
CA SER A 27 6.21 -2.53 9.97
C SER A 27 5.67 -2.96 8.61
N ALA A 28 6.52 -3.13 7.60
CA ALA A 28 6.10 -3.60 6.28
C ALA A 28 5.41 -4.98 6.34
N LYS A 29 5.92 -5.89 7.18
CA LYS A 29 5.32 -7.22 7.39
C LYS A 29 3.94 -7.14 8.04
N GLN A 30 3.75 -6.24 9.01
CA GLN A 30 2.43 -6.02 9.61
C GLN A 30 1.44 -5.40 8.62
N VAL A 31 1.89 -4.43 7.82
CA VAL A 31 1.08 -3.77 6.79
C VAL A 31 0.64 -4.78 5.72
N GLU A 32 1.53 -5.69 5.32
CA GLU A 32 1.19 -6.79 4.42
C GLU A 32 0.13 -7.72 5.02
N ALA A 33 0.31 -8.13 6.30
CA ALA A 33 -0.64 -8.99 7.00
C ALA A 33 -2.02 -8.33 7.18
N ALA A 34 -2.08 -7.00 7.28
CA ALA A 34 -3.31 -6.23 7.36
C ALA A 34 -4.05 -6.11 6.01
N GLY A 35 -3.48 -6.61 4.92
CA GLY A 35 -4.12 -6.62 3.60
C GLY A 35 -4.15 -5.25 2.90
N ILE A 36 -3.25 -4.34 3.28
CA ILE A 36 -3.15 -3.02 2.64
C ILE A 36 -2.74 -3.16 1.17
N ASP A 37 -3.31 -2.32 0.31
CA ASP A 37 -3.09 -2.41 -1.14
C ASP A 37 -1.68 -1.97 -1.55
N MET A 38 -1.13 -0.96 -0.88
CA MET A 38 0.19 -0.39 -1.15
C MET A 38 0.92 0.10 0.10
N ILE A 39 2.25 -0.05 0.10
CA ILE A 39 3.17 0.59 1.03
C ILE A 39 3.88 1.74 0.33
N LEU A 40 3.92 2.92 0.96
CA LEU A 40 4.72 4.05 0.51
C LEU A 40 5.95 4.21 1.41
N VAL A 41 7.13 3.97 0.85
CA VAL A 41 8.40 4.34 1.50
C VAL A 41 8.69 5.79 1.13
N GLY A 42 8.19 6.72 1.94
CA GLY A 42 8.36 8.16 1.72
C GLY A 42 9.70 8.68 2.21
N ASP A 43 9.98 9.94 1.92
CA ASP A 43 11.00 10.77 2.57
C ASP A 43 10.48 11.43 3.85
N SER A 44 9.27 11.07 4.27
CA SER A 44 8.52 11.72 5.36
C SER A 44 9.01 11.35 6.77
N LEU A 45 10.04 10.50 6.87
CA LEU A 45 10.70 10.19 8.13
C LEU A 45 11.69 11.33 8.45
N VAL A 46 11.42 12.08 9.52
CA VAL A 46 12.34 13.09 10.09
C VAL A 46 13.05 12.50 11.29
#